data_AF-A0A3G3JVV7-F1
#
_entry.id   AF-A0A3G3JVV7-F1
#
_cell.length_a   1.000
_cell.length_b   1.000
_cell.length_c   1.000
_cell.angle_alpha   90.00
_cell.angle_beta   90.00
_cell.angle_gamma   90.00
#
_symmetry.space_group_name_H-M   'P 1'
#
loop_
_entity.id
_entity.type
_entity.pdbx_description
1 polymer ?
#
loop_
_entity_poly.entity_id
_entity_poly.type
_entity_poly.pdbx_seq_one_letter_code
_entity_poly.pdbx_strand_id
1 'polypeptide(L)'
;MRYLAWFVVLSVILLTVQQTETQAQDRSYHFGFKKSRNGALPSIDEEGFKPILQRNGAIFTGDTRKKELFLTFDNGYENGFTPSILDVLKAKQVPAAFFVTGHYVKDRPDLVKRMAQEGHIVGNHSWSHPDMTQVSDERIKTELDRVRESVAQLTGRQEMRFLRPPRGIFNERTLRTSRTFGYTNVFWSIAYKDWDVNQQRGPDYAYRMVIAQLHPGAVILLHSVSKDNASALGRIIDEARRQGYAFQSLDRLVQSTAAPANLTVTLKGAAIATVDRNAYVWPVFPLVRLEKMRELLDELERKSYTAPQNAVIGSHGQIVAERNGYQLDRRAMADRLYDYLYGNSGLSHVEVPLKTIYAKVDGELLSQLRDKQIGYYTTYYNAGNRGRSHNISLAARVIDSKVVFPGESFSFNRTVGMRTTKAGYRRAPIIVQGELSEGIGGGICQVSSTLFNAVDRAGLTILERYSHSRRVPYVPSGRDATVSWGGPDFVFRNPYAQPVLIRASAGGGRVYVAIFSSESIHYSPRVVPGMLKGLPPEVADPNQR
;
A
#
# COMPACT_ATOMS: atom_id res chain seq x y z
N MET A 1 -12.26 -64.96 -15.92
CA MET A 1 -12.98 -64.91 -14.64
C MET A 1 -12.22 -64.02 -13.66
N ARG A 2 -12.94 -63.05 -13.07
CA ARG A 2 -12.72 -62.42 -11.75
C ARG A 2 -11.61 -61.35 -11.58
N TYR A 3 -12.10 -60.12 -11.59
CA TYR A 3 -11.72 -58.89 -10.86
C TYR A 3 -10.69 -59.00 -9.72
N LEU A 4 -9.73 -58.06 -9.68
CA LEU A 4 -9.62 -57.12 -8.54
C LEU A 4 -8.82 -55.85 -8.90
N ALA A 5 -9.48 -54.70 -8.71
CA ALA A 5 -8.95 -53.34 -8.86
C ALA A 5 -8.00 -52.97 -7.73
N TRP A 6 -6.97 -52.15 -7.98
CA TRP A 6 -6.42 -51.17 -7.03
C TRP A 6 -5.75 -50.02 -7.81
N PHE A 7 -6.43 -48.88 -7.87
CA PHE A 7 -5.90 -47.58 -8.30
C PHE A 7 -5.24 -46.90 -7.09
N VAL A 8 -3.94 -46.57 -7.17
CA VAL A 8 -3.28 -45.66 -6.21
C VAL A 8 -3.41 -44.24 -6.76
N VAL A 9 -4.30 -43.46 -6.15
CA VAL A 9 -4.44 -42.02 -6.40
C VAL A 9 -3.32 -41.29 -5.69
N LEU A 10 -2.45 -40.63 -6.46
CA LEU A 10 -1.43 -39.70 -5.97
C LEU A 10 -2.13 -38.45 -5.41
N SER A 11 -2.08 -38.26 -4.10
CA SER A 11 -2.57 -37.04 -3.43
C SER A 11 -1.54 -35.91 -3.59
N VAL A 12 -1.72 -35.07 -4.61
CA VAL A 12 -1.08 -33.74 -4.65
C VAL A 12 -1.91 -32.82 -3.78
N ILE A 13 -1.43 -32.53 -2.57
CA ILE A 13 -1.95 -31.44 -1.74
C ILE A 13 -1.50 -30.12 -2.39
N LEU A 14 -2.31 -29.62 -3.32
CA LEU A 14 -2.30 -28.20 -3.66
C LEU A 14 -2.89 -27.46 -2.46
N LEU A 15 -2.02 -26.84 -1.66
CA LEU A 15 -2.40 -25.77 -0.74
C LEU A 15 -2.86 -24.59 -1.60
N THR A 16 -4.13 -24.61 -2.01
CA THR A 16 -4.84 -23.40 -2.40
C THR A 16 -4.95 -22.55 -1.15
N VAL A 17 -4.15 -21.49 -1.08
CA VAL A 17 -4.47 -20.35 -0.24
C VAL A 17 -5.76 -19.78 -0.83
N GLN A 18 -6.90 -20.28 -0.36
CA GLN A 18 -8.12 -19.51 -0.43
C GLN A 18 -7.84 -18.24 0.35
N GLN A 19 -7.59 -17.14 -0.38
CA GLN A 19 -7.81 -15.82 0.15
C GLN A 19 -9.27 -15.80 0.60
N THR A 20 -9.48 -15.98 1.90
CA THR A 20 -10.70 -15.56 2.54
C THR A 20 -10.72 -14.05 2.42
N GLU A 21 -11.26 -13.54 1.32
CA GLU A 21 -11.84 -12.20 1.30
C GLU A 21 -12.83 -12.20 2.44
N THR A 22 -12.45 -11.53 3.53
CA THR A 22 -13.34 -11.31 4.65
C THR A 22 -14.47 -10.47 4.08
N GLN A 23 -15.61 -11.10 3.79
CA GLN A 23 -16.84 -10.44 3.40
C GLN A 23 -17.30 -9.65 4.63
N ALA A 24 -16.70 -8.48 4.85
CA ALA A 24 -17.28 -7.47 5.71
C ALA A 24 -18.64 -7.17 5.10
N GLN A 25 -19.71 -7.56 5.80
CA GLN A 25 -21.08 -7.36 5.36
C GLN A 25 -21.26 -5.86 5.10
N ASP A 26 -21.43 -5.51 3.83
CA ASP A 26 -21.30 -4.14 3.35
C ASP A 26 -22.56 -3.35 3.77
N ARG A 27 -22.49 -2.70 4.94
CA ARG A 27 -23.60 -1.99 5.60
C ARG A 27 -24.33 -1.09 4.60
N SER A 28 -25.64 -1.30 4.44
CA SER A 28 -26.50 -0.41 3.67
C SER A 28 -26.78 0.88 4.45
N TYR A 29 -26.75 2.00 3.74
CA TYR A 29 -27.05 3.34 4.23
C TYR A 29 -28.26 3.89 3.49
N HIS A 30 -29.06 4.68 4.21
CA HIS A 30 -30.06 5.55 3.62
C HIS A 30 -29.51 6.97 3.63
N PHE A 31 -29.45 7.60 2.46
CA PHE A 31 -28.93 8.95 2.36
C PHE A 31 -29.87 9.94 3.07
N GLY A 32 -29.39 10.49 4.19
CA GLY A 32 -30.07 11.47 5.03
C GLY A 32 -29.05 12.42 5.64
N PHE A 33 -29.50 13.57 6.12
CA PHE A 33 -28.61 14.58 6.71
C PHE A 33 -29.38 15.55 7.58
N LYS A 34 -28.66 16.21 8.49
CA LYS A 34 -29.17 17.37 9.19
C LYS A 34 -29.27 18.54 8.22
N LYS A 35 -30.52 18.97 7.96
CA LYS A 35 -30.84 20.02 6.98
C LYS A 35 -30.12 21.34 7.26
N SER A 36 -29.78 22.02 6.17
CA SER A 36 -29.36 23.43 6.18
C SER A 36 -30.43 24.33 6.81
N ARG A 37 -29.99 25.36 7.53
CA ARG A 37 -30.83 26.47 7.99
C ARG A 37 -30.06 27.77 7.82
N ASN A 38 -30.71 28.79 7.28
CA ASN A 38 -30.17 30.16 7.20
C ASN A 38 -28.79 30.26 6.53
N GLY A 39 -28.54 29.47 5.47
CA GLY A 39 -27.28 29.48 4.72
C GLY A 39 -26.15 28.64 5.30
N ALA A 40 -26.32 28.03 6.48
CA ALA A 40 -25.38 27.05 7.02
C ALA A 40 -25.40 25.77 6.17
N LEU A 41 -24.24 25.11 6.00
CA LEU A 41 -24.16 23.86 5.23
C LEU A 41 -24.93 22.73 5.95
N PRO A 42 -25.52 21.77 5.20
CA PRO A 42 -26.07 20.56 5.80
C PRO A 42 -24.94 19.76 6.46
N SER A 43 -25.25 19.11 7.59
CA SER A 43 -24.28 18.21 8.24
C SER A 43 -24.54 16.76 7.81
N ILE A 44 -23.54 16.17 7.17
CA ILE A 44 -23.46 14.74 6.83
C ILE A 44 -22.33 14.02 7.59
N ASP A 45 -21.54 14.77 8.36
CA ASP A 45 -20.34 14.26 9.04
C ASP A 45 -20.70 13.23 10.12
N GLU A 46 -21.86 13.39 10.75
CA GLU A 46 -22.35 12.52 11.82
C GLU A 46 -23.00 11.21 11.30
N GLU A 47 -23.22 11.11 9.98
CA GLU A 47 -23.97 10.00 9.38
C GLU A 47 -23.09 8.77 9.05
N GLY A 48 -21.76 8.89 9.17
CA GLY A 48 -20.81 7.79 9.02
C GLY A 48 -20.52 7.34 7.58
N PHE A 49 -21.23 7.86 6.57
CA PHE A 49 -21.04 7.47 5.16
C PHE A 49 -20.31 8.51 4.30
N LYS A 50 -20.03 9.72 4.81
CA LYS A 50 -19.33 10.77 4.04
C LYS A 50 -18.01 10.28 3.42
N PRO A 51 -17.13 9.55 4.14
CA PRO A 51 -15.90 9.04 3.54
C PRO A 51 -16.18 8.06 2.38
N ILE A 52 -17.23 7.25 2.47
CA ILE A 52 -17.62 6.30 1.41
C ILE A 52 -18.07 7.06 0.16
N LEU A 53 -18.87 8.12 0.32
CA LEU A 53 -19.29 8.98 -0.79
C LEU A 53 -18.10 9.66 -1.48
N GLN A 54 -17.18 10.23 -0.69
CA GLN A 54 -15.99 10.92 -1.20
C GLN A 54 -15.06 9.97 -1.94
N ARG A 55 -14.73 8.79 -1.37
CA ARG A 55 -13.88 7.78 -2.03
C ARG A 55 -14.45 7.31 -3.38
N ASN A 56 -15.77 7.27 -3.49
CA ASN A 56 -16.46 6.84 -4.70
C ASN A 56 -16.83 7.99 -5.64
N GLY A 57 -16.40 9.22 -5.36
CA GLY A 57 -16.65 10.39 -6.21
C GLY A 57 -18.13 10.74 -6.34
N ALA A 58 -18.95 10.42 -5.34
CA ALA A 58 -20.37 10.74 -5.34
C ALA A 58 -20.59 12.25 -5.08
N ILE A 59 -21.55 12.82 -5.79
CA ILE A 59 -21.96 14.22 -5.66
C ILE A 59 -23.10 14.31 -4.64
N PHE A 60 -22.98 15.22 -3.67
CA PHE A 60 -24.09 15.61 -2.78
C PHE A 60 -24.13 17.13 -2.56
N THR A 61 -23.00 17.81 -2.72
CA THR A 61 -22.86 19.26 -2.89
C THR A 61 -21.88 19.56 -4.05
N GLY A 62 -21.96 20.75 -4.61
CA GLY A 62 -20.92 21.37 -5.44
C GLY A 62 -19.87 22.12 -4.61
N ASP A 63 -19.23 23.12 -5.22
CA ASP A 63 -18.27 24.01 -4.53
C ASP A 63 -19.02 24.93 -3.55
N THR A 64 -18.89 24.66 -2.25
CA THR A 64 -19.55 25.40 -1.17
C THR A 64 -19.00 26.81 -0.94
N ARG A 65 -18.03 27.24 -1.75
CA ARG A 65 -17.54 28.63 -1.77
C ARG A 65 -18.23 29.47 -2.85
N LYS A 66 -18.93 28.83 -3.79
CA LYS A 66 -19.62 29.49 -4.89
C LYS A 66 -21.12 29.45 -4.67
N LYS A 67 -21.79 30.58 -4.91
CA LYS A 67 -23.26 30.66 -4.90
C LYS A 67 -23.85 30.03 -6.18
N GLU A 68 -23.60 28.74 -6.36
CA GLU A 68 -24.12 27.92 -7.44
C GLU A 68 -25.12 26.91 -6.88
N LEU A 69 -26.19 26.66 -7.62
CA LEU A 69 -27.24 25.69 -7.28
C LEU A 69 -27.44 24.72 -8.44
N PHE A 70 -27.70 23.46 -8.13
CA PHE A 70 -27.91 22.40 -9.11
C PHE A 70 -29.30 21.80 -8.91
N LEU A 71 -30.21 22.08 -9.83
CA LEU A 71 -31.60 21.64 -9.74
C LEU A 71 -31.78 20.25 -10.33
N THR A 72 -32.36 19.33 -9.56
CA THR A 72 -32.56 17.95 -9.98
C THR A 72 -33.96 17.44 -9.62
N PHE A 73 -34.46 16.51 -10.42
CA PHE A 73 -35.76 15.88 -10.26
C PHE A 73 -35.67 14.37 -10.31
N ASP A 74 -36.45 13.68 -9.48
CA ASP A 74 -36.66 12.24 -9.59
C ASP A 74 -38.01 11.94 -10.23
N ASN A 75 -37.97 11.12 -11.28
CA ASN A 75 -39.09 10.84 -12.18
C ASN A 75 -39.40 9.34 -12.19
N GLY A 76 -40.19 8.92 -11.20
CA GLY A 76 -40.68 7.54 -11.07
C GLY A 76 -41.88 7.25 -11.98
N TYR A 77 -42.86 8.16 -11.98
CA TYR A 77 -44.09 8.16 -12.77
C TYR A 77 -44.51 9.63 -13.02
N GLU A 78 -45.48 9.86 -13.90
CA GLU A 78 -45.96 11.21 -14.23
C GLU A 78 -47.31 11.51 -13.55
N ASN A 79 -47.50 12.76 -13.09
CA ASN A 79 -48.74 13.24 -12.45
C ASN A 79 -49.33 14.51 -13.09
N GLY A 80 -48.92 14.85 -14.32
CA GLY A 80 -49.43 15.98 -15.11
C GLY A 80 -48.69 17.30 -14.93
N PHE A 81 -47.56 17.34 -14.23
CA PHE A 81 -46.86 18.59 -13.89
C PHE A 81 -45.48 18.74 -14.52
N THR A 82 -44.88 17.68 -15.06
CA THR A 82 -43.59 17.80 -15.75
C THR A 82 -43.63 18.79 -16.94
N PRO A 83 -44.69 18.86 -17.77
CA PRO A 83 -44.74 19.84 -18.87
C PRO A 83 -44.60 21.29 -18.40
N SER A 84 -45.31 21.67 -17.34
CA SER A 84 -45.27 23.04 -16.80
C SER A 84 -43.95 23.33 -16.08
N ILE A 85 -43.34 22.33 -15.45
CA ILE A 85 -41.98 22.45 -14.91
C ILE A 85 -40.99 22.75 -16.05
N LEU A 86 -41.02 22.01 -17.15
CA LEU A 86 -40.17 22.26 -18.31
C LEU A 86 -40.40 23.64 -18.93
N ASP A 87 -41.66 24.09 -19.02
CA ASP A 87 -42.00 25.45 -19.47
C ASP A 87 -41.35 26.53 -18.59
N VAL A 88 -41.44 26.37 -17.26
CA VAL A 88 -40.81 27.29 -16.30
C VAL A 88 -39.29 27.28 -16.44
N LEU A 89 -38.67 26.10 -16.55
CA LEU A 89 -37.21 25.98 -16.70
C LEU A 89 -36.72 26.65 -17.99
N LYS A 90 -37.44 26.44 -19.09
CA LYS A 90 -37.17 27.09 -20.38
C LYS A 90 -37.32 28.61 -20.28
N ALA A 91 -38.44 29.10 -19.75
CA ALA A 91 -38.70 30.53 -19.59
C ALA A 91 -37.67 31.21 -18.67
N LYS A 92 -37.23 30.52 -17.63
CA LYS A 92 -36.21 31.02 -16.69
C LYS A 92 -34.78 30.75 -17.15
N GLN A 93 -34.55 30.00 -18.23
CA GLN A 93 -33.22 29.56 -18.69
C GLN A 93 -32.42 28.86 -17.58
N VAL A 94 -33.06 27.92 -16.89
CA VAL A 94 -32.43 27.14 -15.81
C VAL A 94 -32.17 25.72 -16.27
N PRO A 95 -30.91 25.25 -16.29
CA PRO A 95 -30.62 23.84 -16.54
C PRO A 95 -31.06 22.99 -15.33
N ALA A 96 -31.51 21.77 -15.61
CA ALA A 96 -31.87 20.79 -14.59
C ALA A 96 -31.43 19.38 -15.03
N ALA A 97 -31.43 18.45 -14.07
CA ALA A 97 -31.25 17.03 -14.33
C ALA A 97 -32.48 16.23 -13.89
N PHE A 98 -32.98 15.35 -14.75
CA PHE A 98 -34.14 14.50 -14.51
C PHE A 98 -33.69 13.03 -14.43
N PHE A 99 -33.76 12.43 -13.25
CA PHE A 99 -33.41 11.03 -13.02
C PHE A 99 -34.64 10.15 -13.28
N VAL A 100 -34.66 9.46 -14.42
CA VAL A 100 -35.83 8.73 -14.92
C VAL A 100 -35.75 7.24 -14.64
N THR A 101 -36.88 6.63 -14.29
CA THR A 101 -37.01 5.17 -14.20
C THR A 101 -37.41 4.55 -15.54
N GLY A 102 -37.29 3.22 -15.65
CA GLY A 102 -37.79 2.48 -16.81
C GLY A 102 -39.29 2.63 -17.05
N HIS A 103 -40.08 2.75 -15.97
CA HIS A 103 -41.52 3.02 -16.08
C HIS A 103 -41.79 4.39 -16.73
N TYR A 104 -41.12 5.43 -16.23
CA TYR A 104 -41.28 6.79 -16.74
C TYR A 104 -40.86 6.91 -18.22
N VAL A 105 -39.74 6.29 -18.60
CA VAL A 105 -39.25 6.27 -19.99
C VAL A 105 -40.28 5.64 -20.95
N LYS A 106 -40.99 4.60 -20.50
CA LYS A 106 -42.04 3.95 -21.30
C LYS A 106 -43.33 4.73 -21.38
N ASP A 107 -43.77 5.31 -20.26
CA ASP A 107 -45.07 5.98 -20.16
C ASP A 107 -45.04 7.39 -20.75
N ARG A 108 -43.89 8.09 -20.68
CA ARG A 108 -43.72 9.48 -21.13
C ARG A 108 -42.49 9.68 -22.03
N PRO A 109 -42.40 8.97 -23.17
CA PRO A 109 -41.27 9.10 -24.09
C PRO A 109 -41.16 10.50 -24.71
N ASP A 110 -42.28 11.21 -24.87
CA ASP A 110 -42.36 12.60 -25.33
C ASP A 110 -41.68 13.56 -24.36
N LEU A 111 -41.91 13.41 -23.05
CA LEU A 111 -41.29 14.24 -22.04
C LEU A 111 -39.79 13.98 -21.92
N VAL A 112 -39.35 12.71 -22.03
CA VAL A 112 -37.92 12.37 -22.05
C VAL A 112 -37.21 13.00 -23.25
N LYS A 113 -37.84 12.97 -24.44
CA LYS A 113 -37.33 13.68 -25.63
C LYS A 113 -37.24 15.18 -25.39
N ARG A 114 -38.29 15.77 -24.83
CA ARG A 114 -38.35 17.21 -24.53
C ARG A 114 -37.26 17.64 -23.55
N MET A 115 -37.03 16.88 -22.47
CA MET A 115 -35.93 17.11 -21.52
C MET A 115 -34.59 17.19 -22.25
N ALA A 116 -34.30 16.22 -23.11
CA ALA A 116 -33.06 16.23 -23.89
C ALA A 116 -33.00 17.42 -24.85
N GLN A 117 -34.03 17.63 -25.67
CA GLN A 117 -34.08 18.71 -26.68
C GLN A 117 -33.94 20.11 -26.08
N GLU A 118 -34.49 20.33 -24.87
CA GLU A 118 -34.41 21.61 -24.16
C GLU A 118 -33.10 21.79 -23.37
N GLY A 119 -32.13 20.89 -23.54
CA GLY A 119 -30.78 21.02 -22.98
C GLY A 119 -30.63 20.56 -21.54
N HIS A 120 -31.62 19.85 -20.99
CA HIS A 120 -31.53 19.25 -19.66
C HIS A 120 -30.77 17.92 -19.69
N ILE A 121 -30.29 17.50 -18.53
CA ILE A 121 -29.68 16.19 -18.34
C ILE A 121 -30.78 15.16 -18.09
N VAL A 122 -30.70 14.02 -18.77
CA VAL A 122 -31.50 12.83 -18.45
C VAL A 122 -30.59 11.84 -17.73
N GLY A 123 -30.78 11.70 -16.42
CA GLY A 123 -30.02 10.81 -15.55
C GLY A 123 -30.72 9.46 -15.35
N ASN A 124 -29.97 8.48 -14.85
CA ASN A 124 -30.46 7.14 -14.60
C ASN A 124 -31.04 7.01 -13.18
N HIS A 125 -32.25 6.47 -13.05
CA HIS A 125 -32.85 6.13 -11.76
C HIS A 125 -33.23 4.65 -11.63
N SER A 126 -32.51 3.77 -12.34
CA SER A 126 -32.75 2.34 -12.52
C SER A 126 -34.06 1.98 -13.23
N TRP A 127 -34.17 0.76 -13.72
CA TRP A 127 -35.32 0.35 -14.52
C TRP A 127 -36.57 0.13 -13.68
N SER A 128 -36.49 -0.72 -12.65
CA SER A 128 -37.60 -1.11 -11.79
C SER A 128 -37.51 -0.56 -10.37
N HIS A 129 -36.61 0.40 -10.12
CA HIS A 129 -36.43 1.05 -8.81
C HIS A 129 -36.16 0.09 -7.63
N PRO A 130 -35.28 -0.93 -7.77
CA PRO A 130 -34.98 -1.84 -6.66
C PRO A 130 -34.09 -1.17 -5.60
N ASP A 131 -34.06 -1.72 -4.39
CA ASP A 131 -32.92 -1.47 -3.49
C ASP A 131 -31.67 -2.11 -4.12
N MET A 132 -30.73 -1.28 -4.59
CA MET A 132 -29.55 -1.76 -5.30
C MET A 132 -28.60 -2.55 -4.39
N THR A 133 -28.66 -2.36 -3.08
CA THR A 133 -27.82 -3.09 -2.12
C THR A 133 -28.21 -4.56 -2.01
N GLN A 134 -29.44 -4.90 -2.38
CA GLN A 134 -30.04 -6.24 -2.26
C GLN A 134 -29.99 -7.06 -3.57
N VAL A 135 -29.43 -6.51 -4.65
CA VAL A 135 -29.35 -7.20 -5.95
C VAL A 135 -27.90 -7.39 -6.40
N SER A 136 -27.65 -8.40 -7.25
CA SER A 136 -26.30 -8.68 -7.75
C SER A 136 -25.75 -7.57 -8.65
N ASP A 137 -24.44 -7.54 -8.86
CA ASP A 137 -23.80 -6.55 -9.74
C ASP A 137 -24.27 -6.69 -11.20
N GLU A 138 -24.57 -7.90 -11.65
CA GLU A 138 -25.17 -8.16 -12.97
C GLU A 138 -26.58 -7.58 -13.06
N ARG A 139 -27.38 -7.74 -11.99
CA ARG A 139 -28.71 -7.14 -11.94
C ARG A 139 -28.63 -5.62 -11.92
N ILE A 140 -27.69 -5.03 -11.16
CA ILE A 140 -27.41 -3.58 -11.20
C ILE A 140 -27.11 -3.16 -12.64
N LYS A 141 -26.22 -3.88 -13.34
CA LYS A 141 -25.89 -3.59 -14.74
C LYS A 141 -27.14 -3.62 -15.62
N THR A 142 -27.97 -4.66 -15.54
CA THR A 142 -29.21 -4.77 -16.31
C THR A 142 -30.19 -3.63 -16.00
N GLU A 143 -30.35 -3.26 -14.74
CA GLU A 143 -31.22 -2.15 -14.33
C GLU A 143 -30.78 -0.81 -14.94
N LEU A 144 -29.46 -0.57 -15.01
CA LEU A 144 -28.91 0.68 -15.53
C LEU A 144 -28.89 0.71 -17.05
N ASP A 145 -28.46 -0.38 -17.69
CA ASP A 145 -28.31 -0.47 -19.15
C ASP A 145 -29.66 -0.30 -19.87
N ARG A 146 -30.73 -0.90 -19.35
CA ARG A 146 -32.05 -0.79 -19.97
C ARG A 146 -32.55 0.64 -20.04
N VAL A 147 -32.31 1.44 -18.99
CA VAL A 147 -32.64 2.87 -18.99
C VAL A 147 -31.77 3.61 -20.01
N ARG A 148 -30.44 3.40 -19.97
CA ARG A 148 -29.50 4.05 -20.89
C ARG A 148 -29.85 3.78 -22.35
N GLU A 149 -30.09 2.52 -22.71
CA GLU A 149 -30.45 2.10 -24.07
C GLU A 149 -31.78 2.70 -24.52
N SER A 150 -32.81 2.66 -23.66
CA SER A 150 -34.13 3.22 -23.99
C SER A 150 -34.07 4.73 -24.17
N VAL A 151 -33.34 5.45 -23.32
CA VAL A 151 -33.15 6.90 -23.46
C VAL A 151 -32.31 7.24 -24.70
N ALA A 152 -31.26 6.47 -24.98
CA ALA A 152 -30.45 6.66 -26.20
C ALA A 152 -31.27 6.47 -27.47
N GLN A 153 -32.15 5.46 -27.52
CA GLN A 153 -33.08 5.24 -28.63
C GLN A 153 -34.06 6.40 -28.82
N LEU A 154 -34.56 6.99 -27.73
CA LEU A 154 -35.52 8.09 -27.81
C LEU A 154 -34.87 9.43 -28.18
N THR A 155 -33.67 9.69 -27.68
CA THR A 155 -33.05 11.04 -27.70
C THR A 155 -31.84 11.17 -28.62
N GLY A 156 -31.27 10.05 -29.08
CA GLY A 156 -30.00 10.01 -29.81
C GLY A 156 -28.76 10.24 -28.93
N ARG A 157 -28.93 10.57 -27.64
CA ARG A 157 -27.81 10.79 -26.71
C ARG A 157 -27.29 9.46 -26.19
N GLN A 158 -26.08 9.11 -26.60
CA GLN A 158 -25.41 7.86 -26.21
C GLN A 158 -24.84 7.93 -24.78
N GLU A 159 -24.53 9.13 -24.30
CA GLU A 159 -23.94 9.32 -22.99
C GLU A 159 -25.00 9.51 -21.90
N MET A 160 -24.86 8.74 -20.81
CA MET A 160 -25.64 8.90 -19.59
C MET A 160 -24.72 8.73 -18.40
N ARG A 161 -24.32 9.85 -17.80
CA ARG A 161 -23.21 9.92 -16.84
C ARG A 161 -23.64 9.94 -15.38
N PHE A 162 -24.88 10.31 -15.11
CA PHE A 162 -25.37 10.52 -13.76
C PHE A 162 -26.37 9.44 -13.36
N LEU A 163 -26.19 8.89 -12.17
CA LEU A 163 -27.09 7.92 -11.53
C LEU A 163 -27.53 8.47 -10.19
N ARG A 164 -28.82 8.37 -9.86
CA ARG A 164 -29.30 8.51 -8.49
C ARG A 164 -29.78 7.16 -7.97
N PRO A 165 -29.19 6.61 -6.90
CA PRO A 165 -29.64 5.35 -6.33
C PRO A 165 -31.11 5.42 -5.89
N PRO A 166 -31.95 4.41 -6.23
CA PRO A 166 -33.33 4.33 -5.77
C PRO A 166 -33.45 4.52 -4.25
N ARG A 167 -34.39 5.37 -3.82
CA ARG A 167 -34.66 5.70 -2.41
C ARG A 167 -33.48 6.31 -1.65
N GLY A 168 -32.39 6.67 -2.35
CA GLY A 168 -31.14 7.08 -1.72
C GLY A 168 -30.46 5.96 -0.93
N ILE A 169 -30.75 4.68 -1.20
CA ILE A 169 -30.13 3.54 -0.51
C ILE A 169 -28.86 3.12 -1.24
N PHE A 170 -27.75 2.96 -0.50
CA PHE A 170 -26.45 2.61 -1.07
C PHE A 170 -25.53 1.92 -0.05
N ASN A 171 -24.46 1.31 -0.55
CA ASN A 171 -23.28 0.88 0.19
C ASN A 171 -22.03 1.03 -0.69
N GLU A 172 -20.84 0.72 -0.17
CA GLU A 172 -19.59 0.90 -0.91
C GLU A 172 -19.55 0.05 -2.19
N ARG A 173 -20.06 -1.19 -2.15
CA ARG A 173 -20.25 -2.05 -3.33
C ARG A 173 -21.05 -1.35 -4.41
N THR A 174 -22.27 -0.90 -4.12
CA THR A 174 -23.16 -0.30 -5.15
C THR A 174 -22.56 0.96 -5.78
N LEU A 175 -21.89 1.80 -5.01
CA LEU A 175 -21.22 2.99 -5.53
C LEU A 175 -20.03 2.63 -6.42
N ARG A 176 -19.22 1.65 -6.00
CA ARG A 176 -18.10 1.14 -6.79
C ARG A 176 -18.57 0.48 -8.08
N THR A 177 -19.58 -0.40 -8.01
CA THR A 177 -20.14 -1.11 -9.16
C THR A 177 -20.75 -0.16 -10.17
N SER A 178 -21.56 0.81 -9.76
CA SER A 178 -22.11 1.80 -10.69
C SER A 178 -21.03 2.68 -11.33
N ARG A 179 -19.93 2.97 -10.60
CA ARG A 179 -18.78 3.70 -11.13
C ARG A 179 -18.01 2.89 -12.19
N THR A 180 -17.87 1.57 -12.05
CA THR A 180 -17.25 0.75 -13.11
C THR A 180 -18.07 0.75 -14.40
N PHE A 181 -19.38 1.03 -14.31
CA PHE A 181 -20.27 1.22 -15.47
C PHE A 181 -20.31 2.65 -16.01
N GLY A 182 -19.45 3.55 -15.50
CA GLY A 182 -19.30 4.92 -16.00
C GLY A 182 -20.21 5.95 -15.37
N TYR A 183 -20.93 5.61 -14.28
CA TYR A 183 -21.83 6.55 -13.60
C TYR A 183 -21.13 7.30 -12.48
N THR A 184 -21.46 8.58 -12.36
CA THR A 184 -21.29 9.39 -11.15
C THR A 184 -22.59 9.33 -10.35
N ASN A 185 -22.49 8.90 -9.10
CA ASN A 185 -23.65 8.85 -8.19
C ASN A 185 -23.98 10.26 -7.69
N VAL A 186 -25.24 10.67 -7.83
CA VAL A 186 -25.73 12.01 -7.46
C VAL A 186 -26.81 11.89 -6.40
N PHE A 187 -26.49 12.36 -5.21
CA PHE A 187 -27.39 12.55 -4.08
C PHE A 187 -27.90 13.99 -4.05
N TRP A 188 -28.13 14.55 -2.86
CA TRP A 188 -28.68 15.90 -2.70
C TRP A 188 -28.22 16.51 -1.37
N SER A 189 -28.42 17.81 -1.24
CA SER A 189 -28.18 18.58 0.00
C SER A 189 -29.38 19.45 0.37
N ILE A 190 -30.40 19.49 -0.48
CA ILE A 190 -31.73 20.06 -0.20
C ILE A 190 -32.77 19.06 -0.65
N ALA A 191 -33.66 18.67 0.28
CA ALA A 191 -34.86 17.90 -0.02
C ALA A 191 -35.93 18.16 1.03
N TYR A 192 -37.17 17.87 0.65
CA TYR A 192 -38.29 17.78 1.58
C TYR A 192 -39.29 16.73 1.08
N LYS A 193 -40.30 16.40 1.88
CA LYS A 193 -41.32 15.41 1.50
C LYS A 193 -42.31 16.04 0.52
N ASP A 194 -41.99 15.99 -0.77
CA ASP A 194 -42.77 16.56 -1.88
C ASP A 194 -43.35 15.50 -2.83
N TRP A 195 -42.97 14.24 -2.67
CA TRP A 195 -43.39 13.11 -3.51
C TRP A 195 -44.74 12.47 -3.12
N ASP A 196 -45.25 12.75 -1.93
CA ASP A 196 -46.51 12.18 -1.43
C ASP A 196 -47.70 12.97 -1.96
N VAL A 197 -48.33 12.45 -3.02
CA VAL A 197 -49.43 13.12 -3.74
C VAL A 197 -50.66 13.36 -2.87
N ASN A 198 -50.82 12.61 -1.78
CA ASN A 198 -51.94 12.75 -0.84
C ASN A 198 -51.67 13.81 0.25
N GLN A 199 -50.47 14.38 0.31
CA GLN A 199 -50.04 15.32 1.35
C GLN A 199 -49.42 16.60 0.77
N GLN A 200 -50.03 17.16 -0.27
CA GLN A 200 -49.61 18.44 -0.85
C GLN A 200 -50.18 19.62 -0.04
N ARG A 201 -49.32 20.57 0.33
CA ARG A 201 -49.60 21.64 1.32
C ARG A 201 -49.63 23.04 0.72
N GLY A 202 -49.57 23.15 -0.60
CA GLY A 202 -49.61 24.40 -1.35
C GLY A 202 -48.20 24.93 -1.74
N PRO A 203 -48.14 25.79 -2.77
CA PRO A 203 -46.88 26.32 -3.29
C PRO A 203 -46.07 27.12 -2.28
N ASP A 204 -46.71 27.80 -1.31
CA ASP A 204 -45.98 28.55 -0.29
C ASP A 204 -45.23 27.63 0.68
N TYR A 205 -45.73 26.42 0.91
CA TYR A 205 -45.02 25.42 1.71
C TYR A 205 -43.78 24.93 0.96
N ALA A 206 -43.93 24.54 -0.31
CA ALA A 206 -42.81 24.14 -1.17
C ALA A 206 -41.73 25.24 -1.22
N TYR A 207 -42.14 26.47 -1.49
CA TYR A 207 -41.28 27.65 -1.49
C TYR A 207 -40.48 27.77 -0.17
N ARG A 208 -41.16 27.80 0.99
CA ARG A 208 -40.47 27.94 2.29
C ARG A 208 -39.49 26.80 2.55
N MET A 209 -39.86 25.56 2.21
CA MET A 209 -39.03 24.39 2.45
C MET A 209 -37.74 24.41 1.63
N VAL A 210 -37.78 24.93 0.40
CA VAL A 210 -36.59 25.05 -0.44
C VAL A 210 -35.75 26.26 -0.04
N ILE A 211 -36.37 27.44 0.10
CA ILE A 211 -35.66 28.69 0.39
C ILE A 211 -34.93 28.64 1.73
N ALA A 212 -35.54 28.05 2.77
CA ALA A 212 -34.91 27.94 4.09
C ALA A 212 -33.63 27.09 4.12
N GLN A 213 -33.43 26.24 3.11
CA GLN A 213 -32.30 25.33 3.00
C GLN A 213 -31.24 25.78 1.99
N LEU A 214 -31.43 26.91 1.28
CA LEU A 214 -30.46 27.36 0.28
C LEU A 214 -29.08 27.64 0.90
N HIS A 215 -28.05 27.10 0.24
CA HIS A 215 -26.65 27.29 0.61
C HIS A 215 -25.76 27.18 -0.64
N PRO A 216 -24.54 27.76 -0.62
CA PRO A 216 -23.56 27.62 -1.70
C PRO A 216 -23.30 26.15 -2.08
N GLY A 217 -23.34 25.86 -3.38
CA GLY A 217 -23.10 24.53 -3.93
C GLY A 217 -24.26 23.54 -3.75
N ALA A 218 -25.47 23.97 -3.35
CA ALA A 218 -26.53 23.03 -3.06
C ALA A 218 -26.99 22.23 -4.29
N VAL A 219 -27.19 20.92 -4.10
CA VAL A 219 -27.84 20.01 -5.05
C VAL A 219 -29.27 19.77 -4.56
N ILE A 220 -30.24 20.29 -5.31
CA ILE A 220 -31.65 20.31 -4.93
C ILE A 220 -32.34 19.08 -5.52
N LEU A 221 -32.96 18.25 -4.67
CA LEU A 221 -33.86 17.18 -5.08
C LEU A 221 -35.32 17.63 -4.91
N LEU A 222 -36.06 17.62 -6.02
CA LEU A 222 -37.51 17.77 -6.06
C LEU A 222 -38.14 16.60 -6.84
N HIS A 223 -39.47 16.47 -6.79
CA HIS A 223 -40.23 15.52 -7.59
C HIS A 223 -41.23 16.24 -8.50
N SER A 224 -41.38 15.76 -9.74
CA SER A 224 -42.31 16.34 -10.72
C SER A 224 -43.77 15.89 -10.55
N VAL A 225 -44.07 15.11 -9.50
CA VAL A 225 -45.44 14.68 -9.18
C VAL A 225 -46.22 15.67 -8.30
N SER A 226 -45.53 16.71 -7.81
CA SER A 226 -46.08 17.71 -6.89
C SER A 226 -46.61 18.95 -7.62
N LYS A 227 -47.90 19.24 -7.42
CA LYS A 227 -48.53 20.50 -7.88
C LYS A 227 -47.89 21.70 -7.21
N ASP A 228 -47.50 21.55 -5.94
CA ASP A 228 -46.85 22.59 -5.15
C ASP A 228 -45.52 22.99 -5.77
N ASN A 229 -44.68 22.01 -6.16
CA ASN A 229 -43.41 22.28 -6.84
C ASN A 229 -43.63 23.01 -8.16
N ALA A 230 -44.51 22.50 -9.02
CA ALA A 230 -44.75 23.09 -10.33
C ALA A 230 -45.23 24.54 -10.21
N SER A 231 -46.07 24.83 -9.21
CA SER A 231 -46.59 26.18 -8.95
C SER A 231 -45.57 27.10 -8.25
N ALA A 232 -44.66 26.55 -7.44
CA ALA A 232 -43.67 27.32 -6.68
C ALA A 232 -42.34 27.54 -7.43
N LEU A 233 -42.00 26.70 -8.41
CA LEU A 233 -40.68 26.63 -9.02
C LEU A 233 -40.20 27.98 -9.57
N GLY A 234 -41.06 28.72 -10.27
CA GLY A 234 -40.73 30.04 -10.80
C GLY A 234 -40.31 31.02 -9.69
N ARG A 235 -41.08 31.06 -8.59
CA ARG A 235 -40.78 31.90 -7.41
C ARG A 235 -39.51 31.46 -6.70
N ILE A 236 -39.25 30.16 -6.62
CA ILE A 236 -38.02 29.61 -6.02
C ILE A 236 -36.80 30.07 -6.82
N ILE A 237 -36.85 29.96 -8.15
CA ILE A 237 -35.76 30.38 -9.03
C ILE A 237 -35.50 31.88 -8.90
N ASP A 238 -36.56 32.69 -8.91
CA ASP A 238 -36.44 34.15 -8.80
C ASP A 238 -35.86 34.58 -7.46
N GLU A 239 -36.32 33.96 -6.36
CA GLU A 239 -35.79 34.25 -5.03
C GLU A 239 -34.33 33.82 -4.87
N ALA A 240 -33.95 32.64 -5.38
CA ALA A 240 -32.56 32.19 -5.34
C ALA A 240 -31.64 33.15 -6.10
N ARG A 241 -32.06 33.62 -7.28
CA ARG A 241 -31.33 34.64 -8.05
C ARG A 241 -31.25 35.97 -7.30
N ARG A 242 -32.32 36.40 -6.65
CA ARG A 242 -32.34 37.61 -5.80
C ARG A 242 -31.34 37.52 -4.64
N GLN A 243 -31.11 36.32 -4.09
CA GLN A 243 -30.08 36.06 -3.07
C GLN A 243 -28.65 35.91 -3.63
N GLY A 244 -28.48 36.05 -4.95
CA GLY A 244 -27.20 36.01 -5.65
C GLY A 244 -26.75 34.62 -6.09
N TYR A 245 -27.67 33.64 -6.15
CA TYR A 245 -27.34 32.31 -6.66
C TYR A 245 -27.49 32.21 -8.18
N ALA A 246 -26.60 31.45 -8.81
CA ALA A 246 -26.70 31.02 -10.20
C ALA A 246 -27.08 29.54 -10.26
N PHE A 247 -28.00 29.18 -11.16
CA PHE A 247 -28.30 27.77 -11.44
C PHE A 247 -27.35 27.24 -12.50
N GLN A 248 -26.73 26.10 -12.23
CA GLN A 248 -25.74 25.46 -13.10
C GLN A 248 -26.14 24.01 -13.42
N SER A 249 -25.68 23.52 -14.57
CA SER A 249 -25.80 22.10 -14.94
C SER A 249 -24.88 21.24 -14.07
N LEU A 250 -25.28 19.99 -13.78
CA LEU A 250 -24.42 19.02 -13.09
C LEU A 250 -23.11 18.74 -13.85
N ASP A 251 -23.05 18.96 -15.16
CA ASP A 251 -21.80 18.82 -15.93
C ASP A 251 -20.67 19.70 -15.39
N ARG A 252 -20.98 20.86 -14.79
CA ARG A 252 -19.99 21.76 -14.15
C ARG A 252 -19.28 21.12 -12.97
N LEU A 253 -19.95 20.21 -12.26
CA LEU A 253 -19.37 19.51 -11.10
C LEU A 253 -18.37 18.44 -11.52
N VAL A 254 -18.46 17.96 -12.76
CA VAL A 254 -17.53 16.96 -13.31
C VAL A 254 -16.42 17.63 -14.14
N GLN A 255 -16.64 18.84 -14.65
CA GLN A 255 -15.67 19.60 -15.44
C GLN A 255 -14.68 20.46 -14.61
N SER A 256 -14.90 20.65 -13.30
CA SER A 256 -14.11 21.62 -12.50
C SER A 256 -12.97 21.06 -11.64
N THR A 257 -12.58 19.79 -11.82
CA THR A 257 -11.37 19.21 -11.20
C THR A 257 -10.43 18.57 -12.22
N ALA A 258 -10.00 19.38 -13.18
CA ALA A 258 -8.69 19.14 -13.79
C ALA A 258 -7.64 19.29 -12.68
N ALA A 259 -7.33 18.20 -11.97
CA ALA A 259 -6.09 18.17 -11.22
C ALA A 259 -4.93 18.42 -12.20
N PRO A 260 -3.80 18.91 -11.68
CA PRO A 260 -2.61 19.15 -12.49
C PRO A 260 -2.34 17.98 -13.42
N ALA A 261 -1.96 18.25 -14.68
CA ALA A 261 -1.68 17.19 -15.64
C ALA A 261 -0.61 16.21 -15.14
N ASN A 262 0.31 16.73 -14.30
CA ASN A 262 1.42 16.00 -13.71
C ASN A 262 1.45 16.18 -12.20
N LEU A 263 1.73 15.08 -11.50
CA LEU A 263 2.08 15.04 -10.08
C LEU A 263 3.59 14.85 -9.94
N THR A 264 4.26 15.76 -9.25
CA THR A 264 5.67 15.60 -8.88
C THR A 264 5.78 14.81 -7.57
N VAL A 265 6.52 13.71 -7.59
CA VAL A 265 6.82 12.91 -6.40
C VAL A 265 8.22 13.24 -5.91
N THR A 266 8.34 13.62 -4.64
CA THR A 266 9.62 13.98 -4.02
C THR A 266 10.04 13.07 -2.88
N LEU A 267 11.35 13.00 -2.67
CA LEU A 267 11.98 12.36 -1.52
C LEU A 267 12.99 13.33 -0.93
N LYS A 268 12.79 13.72 0.32
CA LYS A 268 13.54 14.76 1.03
C LYS A 268 13.60 16.07 0.22
N GLY A 269 12.48 16.43 -0.41
CA GLY A 269 12.35 17.63 -1.23
C GLY A 269 12.95 17.53 -2.64
N ALA A 270 13.66 16.46 -2.99
CA ALA A 270 14.18 16.24 -4.35
C ALA A 270 13.18 15.48 -5.21
N ALA A 271 12.94 15.92 -6.45
CA ALA A 271 12.06 15.24 -7.39
C ALA A 271 12.65 13.89 -7.81
N ILE A 272 11.88 12.81 -7.60
CA ILE A 272 12.30 11.45 -7.93
C ILE A 272 11.40 10.77 -8.98
N ALA A 273 10.18 11.27 -9.20
CA ALA A 273 9.29 10.83 -10.26
C ALA A 273 8.29 11.93 -10.66
N THR A 274 7.74 11.80 -11.86
CA THR A 274 6.61 12.61 -12.34
C THR A 274 5.53 11.69 -12.87
N VAL A 275 4.30 11.89 -12.45
CA VAL A 275 3.15 11.03 -12.79
C VAL A 275 2.18 11.83 -13.66
N ASP A 276 2.17 11.54 -14.95
CA ASP A 276 1.14 12.05 -15.88
C ASP A 276 -0.16 11.29 -15.67
N ARG A 277 -1.24 11.98 -15.30
CA ARG A 277 -2.55 11.36 -15.06
C ARG A 277 -3.01 10.48 -16.23
N ASN A 278 -2.82 10.93 -17.48
CA ASN A 278 -3.29 10.22 -18.67
C ASN A 278 -2.53 8.92 -18.92
N ALA A 279 -1.28 8.83 -18.45
CA ALA A 279 -0.48 7.63 -18.58
C ALA A 279 -0.98 6.49 -17.68
N TYR A 280 -1.69 6.80 -16.59
CA TYR A 280 -2.12 5.87 -15.54
C TYR A 280 -3.62 5.57 -15.55
N VAL A 281 -4.39 6.22 -16.40
CA VAL A 281 -5.83 5.99 -16.59
C VAL A 281 -6.09 5.45 -18.02
N TRP A 282 -7.17 4.70 -18.23
CA TRP A 282 -7.56 4.30 -19.58
C TRP A 282 -8.21 5.49 -20.34
N PRO A 283 -7.94 5.70 -21.64
CA PRO A 283 -8.45 6.86 -22.37
C PRO A 283 -9.98 6.89 -22.49
N VAL A 284 -10.60 5.71 -22.50
CA VAL A 284 -12.04 5.52 -22.74
C VAL A 284 -12.83 5.28 -21.43
N PHE A 285 -12.12 4.88 -20.36
CA PHE A 285 -12.71 4.59 -19.05
C PHE A 285 -11.82 5.15 -17.94
N PRO A 286 -12.36 5.82 -16.92
CA PRO A 286 -11.57 6.38 -15.83
C PRO A 286 -11.08 5.30 -14.84
N LEU A 287 -10.60 4.16 -15.31
CA LEU A 287 -10.02 3.08 -14.51
C LEU A 287 -8.49 3.21 -14.43
N VAL A 288 -7.92 2.93 -13.25
CA VAL A 288 -6.47 2.91 -13.05
C VAL A 288 -5.88 1.74 -13.81
N ARG A 289 -4.78 1.97 -14.51
CA ARG A 289 -3.91 0.92 -15.02
C ARG A 289 -3.11 0.34 -13.85
N LEU A 290 -3.67 -0.69 -13.20
CA LEU A 290 -3.10 -1.29 -11.98
C LEU A 290 -1.65 -1.75 -12.15
N GLU A 291 -1.26 -2.23 -13.33
CA GLU A 291 0.13 -2.64 -13.59
C GLU A 291 1.09 -1.44 -13.55
N LYS A 292 0.75 -0.33 -14.21
CA LYS A 292 1.57 0.90 -14.13
C LYS A 292 1.63 1.46 -12.72
N MET A 293 0.52 1.40 -11.98
CA MET A 293 0.50 1.81 -10.57
C MET A 293 1.45 0.95 -9.74
N ARG A 294 1.46 -0.37 -9.96
CA ARG A 294 2.37 -1.31 -9.29
C ARG A 294 3.83 -1.01 -9.63
N GLU A 295 4.14 -0.82 -10.91
CA GLU A 295 5.48 -0.46 -11.40
C GLU A 295 6.00 0.83 -10.76
N LEU A 296 5.16 1.86 -10.69
CA LEU A 296 5.50 3.12 -10.03
C LEU A 296 5.79 2.90 -8.54
N LEU A 297 4.94 2.16 -7.82
CA LEU A 297 5.17 1.87 -6.40
C LEU A 297 6.46 1.07 -6.20
N ASP A 298 6.77 0.10 -7.06
CA ASP A 298 8.03 -0.66 -7.00
C ASP A 298 9.24 0.21 -7.31
N GLU A 299 9.12 1.17 -8.23
CA GLU A 299 10.18 2.14 -8.52
C GLU A 299 10.43 3.07 -7.33
N LEU A 300 9.36 3.62 -6.75
CA LEU A 300 9.43 4.49 -5.58
C LEU A 300 10.01 3.74 -4.36
N GLU A 301 9.64 2.48 -4.16
CA GLU A 301 10.23 1.61 -3.13
C GLU A 301 11.73 1.50 -3.33
N ARG A 302 12.21 1.14 -4.52
CA ARG A 302 13.65 1.04 -4.80
C ARG A 302 14.40 2.36 -4.59
N LYS A 303 13.81 3.48 -4.96
CA LYS A 303 14.43 4.82 -4.84
C LYS A 303 14.44 5.35 -3.40
N SER A 304 13.45 4.95 -2.59
CA SER A 304 13.30 5.44 -1.21
C SER A 304 13.86 4.50 -0.16
N TYR A 305 14.07 3.23 -0.50
CA TYR A 305 14.57 2.24 0.44
C TYR A 305 15.96 2.58 0.95
N THR A 306 16.10 2.53 2.26
CA THR A 306 17.38 2.60 2.97
C THR A 306 17.40 1.50 4.01
N ALA A 307 18.41 0.63 3.94
CA ALA A 307 18.55 -0.45 4.90
C ALA A 307 18.89 0.10 6.29
N PRO A 308 18.28 -0.44 7.37
CA PRO A 308 18.70 -0.11 8.72
C PRO A 308 20.13 -0.61 8.96
N GLN A 309 20.84 0.06 9.84
CA GLN A 309 22.20 -0.30 10.22
C GLN A 309 22.21 -0.55 11.72
N ASN A 310 22.57 -1.77 12.10
CA ASN A 310 22.74 -2.17 13.49
C ASN A 310 23.81 -1.34 14.18
N ALA A 311 23.65 -1.13 15.48
CA ALA A 311 24.70 -0.65 16.34
C ALA A 311 25.92 -1.59 16.25
N VAL A 312 27.11 -1.04 16.40
CA VAL A 312 28.37 -1.80 16.39
C VAL A 312 29.31 -1.34 17.48
N ILE A 313 30.36 -2.11 17.73
CA ILE A 313 31.42 -1.75 18.67
C ILE A 313 32.58 -1.16 17.89
N GLY A 314 32.90 0.09 18.18
CA GLY A 314 34.02 0.79 17.56
C GLY A 314 35.38 0.24 18.03
N SER A 315 36.44 0.70 17.37
CA SER A 315 37.82 0.26 17.61
C SER A 315 38.34 0.49 19.02
N HIS A 316 37.78 1.45 19.76
CA HIS A 316 38.14 1.76 21.15
C HIS A 316 37.11 1.21 22.15
N GLY A 317 36.22 0.31 21.71
CA GLY A 317 35.20 -0.29 22.56
C GLY A 317 33.93 0.54 22.73
N GLN A 318 33.84 1.74 22.14
CA GLN A 318 32.64 2.57 22.19
C GLN A 318 31.47 1.93 21.42
N ILE A 319 30.22 2.15 21.85
CA ILE A 319 29.04 1.83 21.03
C ILE A 319 28.91 2.91 19.95
N VAL A 320 28.90 2.48 18.69
CA VAL A 320 28.44 3.30 17.58
C VAL A 320 26.97 2.99 17.39
N ALA A 321 26.11 3.98 17.63
CA ALA A 321 24.67 3.83 17.60
C ALA A 321 24.15 3.38 16.23
N GLU A 322 23.04 2.66 16.27
CA GLU A 322 22.29 2.24 15.10
C GLU A 322 21.77 3.41 14.27
N ARG A 323 21.48 3.13 12.99
CA ARG A 323 20.77 4.07 12.12
C ARG A 323 19.53 3.39 11.59
N ASN A 324 18.37 4.03 11.79
CA ASN A 324 17.12 3.55 11.24
C ASN A 324 17.17 3.53 9.71
N GLY A 325 16.54 2.51 9.15
CA GLY A 325 16.22 2.42 7.74
C GLY A 325 14.84 3.00 7.47
N TYR A 326 14.51 3.09 6.19
CA TYR A 326 13.22 3.57 5.71
C TYR A 326 12.79 2.75 4.51
N GLN A 327 11.50 2.49 4.40
CA GLN A 327 10.85 1.89 3.23
C GLN A 327 9.60 2.68 2.88
N LEU A 328 9.08 2.50 1.67
CA LEU A 328 7.86 3.17 1.24
C LEU A 328 6.67 2.68 2.07
N ASP A 329 5.86 3.61 2.58
CA ASP A 329 4.50 3.28 3.02
C ASP A 329 3.61 3.15 1.78
N ARG A 330 3.57 1.93 1.22
CA ARG A 330 2.86 1.65 -0.04
C ARG A 330 1.38 2.00 0.02
N ARG A 331 0.73 1.83 1.18
CA ARG A 331 -0.69 2.13 1.36
C ARG A 331 -0.92 3.65 1.35
N ALA A 332 -0.17 4.38 2.18
CA ALA A 332 -0.29 5.83 2.24
C ALA A 332 0.05 6.48 0.89
N MET A 333 1.03 5.94 0.16
CA MET A 333 1.37 6.44 -1.18
C MET A 333 0.26 6.13 -2.19
N ALA A 334 -0.30 4.91 -2.18
CA ALA A 334 -1.41 4.56 -3.05
C ALA A 334 -2.61 5.48 -2.81
N ASP A 335 -2.98 5.75 -1.55
CA ASP A 335 -4.10 6.64 -1.21
C ASP A 335 -3.90 8.06 -1.79
N ARG A 336 -2.67 8.61 -1.71
CA ARG A 336 -2.32 9.91 -2.29
C ARG A 336 -2.36 9.91 -3.82
N LEU A 337 -1.93 8.81 -4.45
CA LEU A 337 -2.02 8.65 -5.91
C LEU A 337 -3.47 8.52 -6.37
N TYR A 338 -4.32 7.81 -5.62
CA TYR A 338 -5.76 7.74 -5.90
C TYR A 338 -6.44 9.11 -5.78
N ASP A 339 -6.10 9.89 -4.75
CA ASP A 339 -6.59 11.26 -4.60
C ASP A 339 -6.09 12.18 -5.73
N TYR A 340 -4.84 12.03 -6.18
CA TYR A 340 -4.38 12.75 -7.37
C TYR A 340 -5.14 12.33 -8.65
N LEU A 341 -5.39 11.04 -8.86
CA LEU A 341 -6.02 10.54 -10.09
C LEU A 341 -7.52 10.86 -10.15
N TYR A 342 -8.21 10.87 -9.01
CA TYR A 342 -9.69 10.96 -8.96
C TYR A 342 -10.25 11.95 -7.95
N GLY A 343 -9.43 12.43 -7.04
CA GLY A 343 -9.84 13.42 -6.06
C GLY A 343 -9.91 14.82 -6.66
N ASN A 344 -10.54 15.69 -5.89
CA ASN A 344 -10.70 17.10 -6.20
C ASN A 344 -9.62 17.97 -5.53
N SER A 345 -8.54 17.35 -5.04
CA SER A 345 -7.53 18.00 -4.19
C SER A 345 -6.60 18.97 -4.93
N GLY A 346 -6.53 18.89 -6.27
CA GLY A 346 -5.62 19.72 -7.05
C GLY A 346 -4.14 19.42 -6.78
N LEU A 347 -3.83 18.22 -6.27
CA LEU A 347 -2.49 17.80 -5.89
C LEU A 347 -1.51 17.88 -7.09
N SER A 348 -0.53 18.77 -7.01
CA SER A 348 0.58 18.86 -7.99
C SER A 348 1.87 18.26 -7.47
N HIS A 349 1.94 17.98 -6.17
CA HIS A 349 3.15 17.59 -5.49
C HIS A 349 2.86 16.63 -4.33
N VAL A 350 3.68 15.59 -4.17
CA VAL A 350 3.59 14.66 -3.04
C VAL A 350 4.97 14.22 -2.58
N GLU A 351 5.20 14.32 -1.27
CA GLU A 351 6.38 13.73 -0.63
C GLU A 351 6.15 12.23 -0.41
N VAL A 352 7.14 11.39 -0.66
CA VAL A 352 7.05 9.95 -0.44
C VAL A 352 6.80 9.66 1.05
N PRO A 353 5.69 8.99 1.42
CA PRO A 353 5.48 8.58 2.80
C PRO A 353 6.40 7.40 3.12
N LEU A 354 7.17 7.52 4.21
CA LEU A 354 8.12 6.50 4.63
C LEU A 354 7.67 5.83 5.92
N LYS A 355 7.85 4.51 5.98
CA LYS A 355 7.78 3.71 7.20
C LYS A 355 9.19 3.46 7.73
N THR A 356 9.42 3.80 8.98
CA THR A 356 10.70 3.53 9.66
C THR A 356 10.92 2.03 9.82
N ILE A 357 12.12 1.56 9.47
CA ILE A 357 12.61 0.23 9.78
C ILE A 357 13.66 0.38 10.88
N TYR A 358 13.34 -0.11 12.07
CA TYR A 358 14.28 -0.11 13.18
C TYR A 358 15.37 -1.15 12.96
N ALA A 359 16.60 -0.81 13.36
CA ALA A 359 17.69 -1.78 13.35
C ALA A 359 17.38 -2.93 14.30
N LYS A 360 17.80 -4.14 13.94
CA LYS A 360 17.56 -5.34 14.76
C LYS A 360 18.36 -5.27 16.07
N VAL A 361 19.48 -4.57 16.05
CA VAL A 361 20.40 -4.42 17.17
C VAL A 361 20.62 -2.93 17.41
N ASP A 362 20.20 -2.45 18.56
CA ASP A 362 20.43 -1.09 19.05
C ASP A 362 21.59 -1.05 20.05
N GLY A 363 21.96 0.18 20.45
CA GLY A 363 23.03 0.42 21.40
C GLY A 363 22.75 -0.16 22.79
N GLU A 364 21.49 -0.17 23.24
CA GLU A 364 21.11 -0.69 24.55
C GLU A 364 21.32 -2.21 24.61
N LEU A 365 20.82 -2.93 23.61
CA LEU A 365 21.04 -4.36 23.48
C LEU A 365 22.55 -4.67 23.41
N LEU A 366 23.32 -3.94 22.60
CA LEU A 366 24.76 -4.14 22.55
C LEU A 366 25.47 -3.87 23.87
N SER A 367 24.97 -2.96 24.70
CA SER A 367 25.53 -2.73 26.03
C SER A 367 25.36 -3.97 26.91
N GLN A 368 24.13 -4.51 26.97
CA GLN A 368 23.81 -5.69 27.77
C GLN A 368 24.57 -6.95 27.30
N LEU A 369 24.75 -7.10 26.00
CA LEU A 369 25.41 -8.30 25.45
C LEU A 369 26.93 -8.34 25.69
N ARG A 370 27.55 -7.31 26.24
CA ARG A 370 29.01 -7.26 26.48
C ARG A 370 29.41 -7.77 27.86
N ASP A 371 28.46 -8.00 28.74
CA ASP A 371 28.75 -8.24 30.16
C ASP A 371 29.46 -9.57 30.38
N LYS A 372 28.96 -10.64 29.75
CA LYS A 372 29.41 -12.01 30.04
C LYS A 372 30.04 -12.71 28.86
N GLN A 373 31.34 -12.98 28.93
CA GLN A 373 32.03 -13.83 27.96
C GLN A 373 31.71 -15.30 28.21
N ILE A 374 31.05 -15.95 27.25
CA ILE A 374 30.61 -17.36 27.34
C ILE A 374 31.51 -18.33 26.57
N GLY A 375 32.35 -17.83 25.67
CA GLY A 375 33.34 -18.63 24.96
C GLY A 375 34.39 -17.76 24.27
N TYR A 376 35.59 -18.30 24.06
CA TYR A 376 36.64 -17.61 23.31
C TYR A 376 37.63 -18.60 22.73
N TYR A 377 38.35 -18.18 21.69
CA TYR A 377 39.47 -18.93 21.13
C TYR A 377 40.50 -18.00 20.50
N THR A 378 41.74 -18.48 20.41
CA THR A 378 42.86 -17.74 19.82
C THR A 378 43.68 -18.64 18.93
N THR A 379 44.02 -18.13 17.75
CA THR A 379 45.00 -18.77 16.85
C THR A 379 46.09 -17.76 16.47
N TYR A 380 47.22 -18.25 15.99
CA TYR A 380 48.39 -17.42 15.68
C TYR A 380 48.78 -17.56 14.20
N TYR A 381 49.37 -16.51 13.62
CA TYR A 381 49.89 -16.46 12.25
C TYR A 381 51.12 -15.55 12.20
N ASN A 382 51.99 -15.67 11.19
CA ASN A 382 53.15 -14.78 11.11
C ASN A 382 52.74 -13.44 10.46
N ALA A 383 52.94 -12.37 11.22
CA ALA A 383 52.57 -11.01 10.84
C ALA A 383 53.40 -10.46 9.66
N GLY A 384 54.55 -11.08 9.35
CA GLY A 384 55.38 -10.75 8.20
C GLY A 384 54.71 -11.03 6.86
N ASN A 385 53.78 -11.99 6.79
CA ASN A 385 52.98 -12.22 5.60
C ASN A 385 51.88 -11.15 5.47
N ARG A 386 52.20 -10.03 4.80
CA ARG A 386 51.32 -8.85 4.70
C ARG A 386 50.00 -9.15 3.99
N GLY A 387 50.01 -9.99 2.95
CA GLY A 387 48.81 -10.36 2.20
C GLY A 387 47.83 -11.17 3.05
N ARG A 388 48.34 -12.22 3.71
CA ARG A 388 47.57 -13.06 4.63
C ARG A 388 47.06 -12.27 5.84
N SER A 389 47.93 -11.47 6.46
CA SER A 389 47.59 -10.65 7.63
C SER A 389 46.45 -9.68 7.35
N HIS A 390 46.48 -9.04 6.17
CA HIS A 390 45.42 -8.15 5.71
C HIS A 390 44.08 -8.90 5.52
N ASN A 391 44.10 -10.06 4.87
CA ASN A 391 42.89 -10.88 4.64
C ASN A 391 42.26 -11.35 5.95
N ILE A 392 43.08 -11.80 6.90
CA ILE A 392 42.64 -12.22 8.23
C ILE A 392 42.01 -11.03 8.97
N SER A 393 42.66 -9.87 8.97
CA SER A 393 42.14 -8.66 9.62
C SER A 393 40.81 -8.21 9.02
N LEU A 394 40.69 -8.26 7.70
CA LEU A 394 39.45 -7.92 7.00
C LEU A 394 38.31 -8.86 7.39
N ALA A 395 38.53 -10.19 7.36
CA ALA A 395 37.50 -11.16 7.73
C ALA A 395 37.11 -11.09 9.21
N ALA A 396 38.08 -10.90 10.12
CA ALA A 396 37.80 -10.71 11.53
C ALA A 396 36.92 -9.46 11.77
N ARG A 397 37.21 -8.34 11.09
CA ARG A 397 36.41 -7.12 11.18
C ARG A 397 34.97 -7.31 10.69
N VAL A 398 34.76 -8.14 9.66
CA VAL A 398 33.42 -8.38 9.10
C VAL A 398 32.53 -9.19 10.04
N ILE A 399 33.10 -10.10 10.83
CA ILE A 399 32.35 -10.90 11.82
C ILE A 399 32.28 -10.24 13.20
N ASP A 400 33.09 -9.21 13.47
CA ASP A 400 33.02 -8.46 14.72
C ASP A 400 31.69 -7.71 14.84
N SER A 401 31.20 -7.59 16.08
CA SER A 401 29.93 -6.94 16.41
C SER A 401 28.68 -7.61 15.80
N LYS A 402 28.77 -8.86 15.36
CA LYS A 402 27.60 -9.61 14.86
C LYS A 402 26.82 -10.21 16.03
N VAL A 403 25.50 -9.97 16.04
CA VAL A 403 24.58 -10.54 17.02
C VAL A 403 23.79 -11.67 16.37
N VAL A 404 23.67 -12.79 17.05
CA VAL A 404 22.86 -13.95 16.64
C VAL A 404 21.74 -14.14 17.65
N PHE A 405 20.50 -13.89 17.25
CA PHE A 405 19.33 -13.94 18.13
C PHE A 405 18.93 -15.38 18.47
N PRO A 406 18.11 -15.59 19.52
CA PRO A 406 17.55 -16.89 19.84
C PRO A 406 16.96 -17.60 18.62
N GLY A 407 17.39 -18.84 18.37
CA GLY A 407 16.96 -19.65 17.22
C GLY A 407 17.55 -19.25 15.86
N GLU A 408 18.24 -18.11 15.75
CA GLU A 408 18.86 -17.64 14.50
C GLU A 408 20.14 -18.42 14.19
N SER A 409 20.40 -18.60 12.88
CA SER A 409 21.62 -19.21 12.36
C SER A 409 22.56 -18.17 11.76
N PHE A 410 23.84 -18.28 12.12
CA PHE A 410 24.93 -17.53 11.51
C PHE A 410 25.62 -18.38 10.43
N SER A 411 25.88 -17.80 9.26
CA SER A 411 26.69 -18.39 8.20
C SER A 411 27.93 -17.55 7.98
N PHE A 412 29.10 -18.18 8.01
CA PHE A 412 30.36 -17.50 7.81
C PHE A 412 30.47 -16.94 6.39
N ASN A 413 30.14 -17.73 5.36
CA ASN A 413 30.21 -17.29 3.97
C ASN A 413 29.22 -16.15 3.68
N ARG A 414 27.95 -16.25 4.11
CA ARG A 414 26.98 -15.15 3.90
C ARG A 414 27.42 -13.85 4.58
N THR A 415 28.12 -13.96 5.70
CA THR A 415 28.61 -12.79 6.45
C THR A 415 29.88 -12.20 5.83
N VAL A 416 30.87 -13.03 5.50
CA VAL A 416 32.20 -12.60 5.02
C VAL A 416 32.22 -12.29 3.51
N GLY A 417 31.27 -12.85 2.76
CA GLY A 417 31.10 -12.60 1.33
C GLY A 417 32.11 -13.31 0.43
N MET A 418 32.03 -13.03 -0.88
CA MET A 418 32.96 -13.56 -1.88
C MET A 418 34.34 -12.90 -1.75
N ARG A 419 35.41 -13.71 -1.72
CA ARG A 419 36.79 -13.24 -1.54
C ARG A 419 37.34 -12.73 -2.88
N THR A 420 37.19 -11.42 -3.15
CA THR A 420 37.66 -10.75 -4.37
C THR A 420 38.58 -9.57 -4.05
N THR A 421 39.38 -9.14 -5.02
CA THR A 421 40.18 -7.90 -4.91
C THR A 421 39.30 -6.67 -4.72
N LYS A 422 38.13 -6.62 -5.37
CA LYS A 422 37.12 -5.56 -5.20
C LYS A 422 36.58 -5.49 -3.77
N ALA A 423 36.43 -6.65 -3.11
CA ALA A 423 36.07 -6.72 -1.69
C ALA A 423 37.27 -6.43 -0.75
N GLY A 424 38.44 -6.12 -1.29
CA GLY A 424 39.63 -5.73 -0.53
C GLY A 424 40.58 -6.88 -0.18
N TYR A 425 40.31 -8.11 -0.63
CA TYR A 425 41.19 -9.25 -0.37
C TYR A 425 42.44 -9.23 -1.27
N ARG A 426 43.55 -9.69 -0.71
CA ARG A 426 44.87 -9.75 -1.36
C ARG A 426 45.26 -11.20 -1.67
N ARG A 427 46.21 -11.36 -2.59
CA ARG A 427 46.87 -12.65 -2.84
C ARG A 427 47.68 -13.09 -1.61
N ALA A 428 47.59 -14.36 -1.29
CA ALA A 428 48.36 -15.05 -0.27
C ALA A 428 48.30 -16.56 -0.50
N PRO A 429 49.19 -17.37 0.12
CA PRO A 429 49.09 -18.82 0.05
C PRO A 429 47.71 -19.35 0.51
N ILE A 430 47.09 -20.18 -0.32
CA ILE A 430 45.83 -20.90 -0.11
C ILE A 430 46.06 -22.41 -0.25
N ILE A 431 45.10 -23.20 0.25
CA ILE A 431 45.06 -24.65 0.07
C ILE A 431 43.87 -24.97 -0.83
N VAL A 432 44.12 -25.59 -1.99
CA VAL A 432 43.09 -26.01 -2.96
C VAL A 432 43.21 -27.51 -3.17
N GLN A 433 42.17 -28.27 -2.85
CA GLN A 433 42.17 -29.75 -2.97
C GLN A 433 43.35 -30.46 -2.26
N GLY A 434 43.93 -29.83 -1.25
CA GLY A 434 45.09 -30.35 -0.53
C GLY A 434 46.44 -29.87 -1.08
N GLU A 435 46.48 -29.17 -2.21
CA GLU A 435 47.71 -28.57 -2.76
C GLU A 435 47.85 -27.10 -2.39
N LEU A 436 49.11 -26.65 -2.33
CA LEU A 436 49.46 -25.28 -2.03
C LEU A 436 49.45 -24.46 -3.32
N SER A 437 48.72 -23.36 -3.30
CA SER A 437 48.66 -22.44 -4.44
C SER A 437 48.57 -21.01 -3.94
N GLU A 438 48.98 -20.05 -4.78
CA GLU A 438 48.68 -18.65 -4.52
C GLU A 438 47.26 -18.31 -4.97
N GLY A 439 46.50 -17.65 -4.10
CA GLY A 439 45.16 -17.19 -4.46
C GLY A 439 44.65 -16.06 -3.59
N ILE A 440 43.45 -15.58 -3.90
CA ILE A 440 42.84 -14.44 -3.20
C ILE A 440 42.19 -14.95 -1.91
N GLY A 441 42.47 -14.28 -0.78
CA GLY A 441 41.84 -14.63 0.49
C GLY A 441 42.57 -15.75 1.25
N GLY A 442 43.89 -15.90 1.10
CA GLY A 442 44.67 -16.74 2.01
C GLY A 442 44.51 -16.29 3.47
N GLY A 443 44.26 -17.24 4.37
CA GLY A 443 44.07 -17.00 5.81
C GLY A 443 42.63 -17.03 6.32
N ILE A 444 41.62 -17.08 5.44
CA ILE A 444 40.22 -16.99 5.86
C ILE A 444 39.74 -18.21 6.66
N CYS A 445 40.19 -19.42 6.29
CA CYS A 445 39.88 -20.64 7.03
C CYS A 445 40.40 -20.61 8.49
N GLN A 446 41.43 -19.80 8.78
CA GLN A 446 41.91 -19.62 10.14
C GLN A 446 40.91 -18.80 10.98
N VAL A 447 40.27 -17.80 10.37
CA VAL A 447 39.24 -16.99 11.05
C VAL A 447 38.00 -17.84 11.32
N SER A 448 37.51 -18.61 10.34
CA SER A 448 36.38 -19.53 10.54
C SER A 448 36.70 -20.61 11.57
N SER A 449 37.91 -21.18 11.57
CA SER A 449 38.33 -22.16 12.58
C SER A 449 38.42 -21.53 13.98
N THR A 450 38.91 -20.29 14.10
CA THR A 450 38.95 -19.58 15.39
C THR A 450 37.53 -19.33 15.90
N LEU A 451 36.63 -18.87 15.02
CA LEU A 451 35.22 -18.68 15.35
C LEU A 451 34.55 -20.00 15.76
N PHE A 452 34.73 -21.08 14.99
CA PHE A 452 34.19 -22.40 15.30
C PHE A 452 34.55 -22.85 16.72
N ASN A 453 35.81 -22.71 17.11
CA ASN A 453 36.25 -23.11 18.43
C ASN A 453 35.67 -22.24 19.56
N ALA A 454 35.54 -20.92 19.34
CA ALA A 454 34.92 -20.01 20.30
C ALA A 454 33.42 -20.31 20.47
N VAL A 455 32.73 -20.59 19.36
CA VAL A 455 31.31 -20.95 19.29
C VAL A 455 31.03 -22.29 19.96
N ASP A 456 31.83 -23.31 19.66
CA ASP A 456 31.68 -24.64 20.26
C ASP A 456 31.98 -24.60 21.76
N ARG A 457 32.99 -23.83 22.20
CA ARG A 457 33.26 -23.60 23.63
C ARG A 457 32.09 -22.93 24.34
N ALA A 458 31.41 -22.00 23.66
CA ALA A 458 30.20 -21.35 24.15
C ALA A 458 28.95 -22.25 24.15
N GLY A 459 29.03 -23.49 23.64
CA GLY A 459 27.92 -24.45 23.63
C GLY A 459 26.87 -24.22 22.54
N LEU A 460 27.16 -23.37 21.55
CA LEU A 460 26.28 -23.10 20.42
C LEU A 460 26.11 -24.34 19.52
N THR A 461 24.99 -24.43 18.80
CA THR A 461 24.70 -25.60 17.97
C THR A 461 25.40 -25.48 16.62
N ILE A 462 26.37 -26.34 16.33
CA ILE A 462 27.01 -26.40 15.02
C ILE A 462 26.08 -27.11 14.03
N LEU A 463 25.72 -26.44 12.94
CA LEU A 463 24.84 -26.97 11.90
C LEU A 463 25.62 -27.49 10.69
N GLU A 464 26.66 -26.77 10.30
CA GLU A 464 27.48 -27.10 9.13
C GLU A 464 28.95 -26.85 9.46
N ARG A 465 29.79 -27.86 9.24
CA ARG A 465 31.24 -27.77 9.43
C ARG A 465 31.94 -28.82 8.59
N TYR A 466 32.99 -28.41 7.89
CA TYR A 466 33.86 -29.30 7.14
C TYR A 466 35.30 -29.21 7.66
N SER A 467 36.01 -30.33 7.65
CA SER A 467 37.45 -30.38 7.90
C SER A 467 38.21 -30.18 6.59
N HIS A 468 39.45 -29.71 6.66
CA HIS A 468 40.37 -29.68 5.53
C HIS A 468 40.79 -31.12 5.20
N SER A 469 41.12 -31.37 3.93
CA SER A 469 41.70 -32.65 3.50
C SER A 469 43.13 -32.87 4.02
N ARG A 470 43.78 -31.81 4.54
CA ARG A 470 45.11 -31.84 5.13
C ARG A 470 45.12 -31.20 6.52
N ARG A 471 46.04 -31.67 7.37
CA ARG A 471 46.27 -31.07 8.69
C ARG A 471 46.69 -29.60 8.54
N VAL A 472 45.94 -28.71 9.19
CA VAL A 472 46.29 -27.30 9.32
C VAL A 472 47.05 -27.05 10.63
N PRO A 473 48.08 -26.18 10.65
CA PRO A 473 48.94 -26.04 11.82
C PRO A 473 48.38 -25.12 12.90
N TYR A 474 47.36 -24.29 12.59
CA TYR A 474 46.84 -23.24 13.47
C TYR A 474 45.75 -23.70 14.45
N VAL A 475 45.28 -24.95 14.38
CA VAL A 475 44.33 -25.57 15.32
C VAL A 475 44.67 -27.06 15.50
N PRO A 476 44.29 -27.70 16.63
CA PRO A 476 44.43 -29.14 16.80
C PRO A 476 43.68 -29.96 15.74
N SER A 477 44.04 -31.24 15.58
CA SER A 477 43.37 -32.14 14.65
C SER A 477 41.86 -32.19 14.93
N GLY A 478 41.05 -32.10 13.88
CA GLY A 478 39.60 -32.08 13.98
C GLY A 478 39.02 -30.80 14.58
N ARG A 479 39.79 -29.73 14.78
CA ARG A 479 39.32 -28.43 15.30
C ARG A 479 39.29 -27.31 14.27
N ASP A 480 39.34 -27.66 12.99
CA ASP A 480 39.28 -26.74 11.87
C ASP A 480 37.86 -26.64 11.30
N ALA A 481 37.61 -25.52 10.59
CA ALA A 481 36.37 -25.27 9.86
C ALA A 481 36.71 -24.66 8.49
N THR A 482 36.70 -25.50 7.46
CA THR A 482 36.97 -25.12 6.07
C THR A 482 35.83 -24.29 5.50
N VAL A 483 36.15 -23.21 4.81
CA VAL A 483 35.18 -22.36 4.12
C VAL A 483 35.63 -22.00 2.71
N SER A 484 34.71 -22.03 1.74
CA SER A 484 34.90 -21.55 0.37
C SER A 484 33.61 -20.96 -0.18
N TRP A 485 33.70 -19.87 -0.94
CA TRP A 485 32.51 -19.25 -1.54
C TRP A 485 31.88 -20.18 -2.58
N GLY A 486 30.58 -20.47 -2.45
CA GLY A 486 29.87 -21.43 -3.30
C GLY A 486 30.19 -22.91 -2.98
N GLY A 487 30.93 -23.18 -1.90
CA GLY A 487 31.29 -24.52 -1.44
C GLY A 487 31.11 -24.65 0.09
N PRO A 488 32.03 -25.32 0.81
CA PRO A 488 31.95 -25.50 2.27
C PRO A 488 31.69 -24.20 3.03
N ASP A 489 30.78 -24.25 4.00
CA ASP A 489 30.52 -23.15 4.94
C ASP A 489 30.72 -23.60 6.39
N PHE A 490 30.79 -22.62 7.28
CA PHE A 490 30.66 -22.81 8.71
C PHE A 490 29.37 -22.14 9.19
N VAL A 491 28.41 -22.95 9.63
CA VAL A 491 27.09 -22.50 10.07
C VAL A 491 26.82 -22.98 11.49
N PHE A 492 26.34 -22.10 12.35
CA PHE A 492 25.89 -22.44 13.70
C PHE A 492 24.60 -21.70 14.05
N ARG A 493 23.86 -22.22 15.02
CA ARG A 493 22.62 -21.66 15.54
C ARG A 493 22.76 -21.31 17.02
N ASN A 494 22.13 -20.20 17.42
CA ASN A 494 21.96 -19.87 18.83
C ASN A 494 20.80 -20.68 19.46
N PRO A 495 21.07 -21.65 20.36
CA PRO A 495 20.02 -22.42 21.02
C PRO A 495 19.47 -21.73 22.27
N TYR A 496 20.07 -20.61 22.71
CA TYR A 496 19.75 -19.96 23.97
C TYR A 496 18.59 -18.98 23.84
N ALA A 497 17.97 -18.66 24.97
CA ALA A 497 16.91 -17.66 25.06
C ALA A 497 17.44 -16.21 24.97
N GLN A 498 18.75 -16.01 25.13
CA GLN A 498 19.41 -14.71 25.03
C GLN A 498 20.19 -14.61 23.71
N PRO A 499 20.27 -13.42 23.08
CA PRO A 499 21.15 -13.20 21.93
C PRO A 499 22.62 -13.40 22.30
N VAL A 500 23.45 -13.72 21.30
CA VAL A 500 24.91 -13.81 21.48
C VAL A 500 25.63 -12.83 20.56
N LEU A 501 26.66 -12.18 21.10
CA LEU A 501 27.51 -11.21 20.42
C LEU A 501 28.86 -11.83 20.06
N ILE A 502 29.23 -11.76 18.79
CA ILE A 502 30.54 -12.15 18.29
C ILE A 502 31.48 -10.95 18.37
N ARG A 503 32.58 -11.10 19.10
CA ARG A 503 33.73 -10.18 19.08
C ARG A 503 34.90 -10.82 18.38
N ALA A 504 35.48 -10.13 17.41
CA ALA A 504 36.60 -10.65 16.65
C ALA A 504 37.64 -9.56 16.41
N SER A 505 38.90 -9.92 16.59
CA SER A 505 40.03 -9.04 16.29
C SER A 505 41.18 -9.84 15.71
N ALA A 506 41.94 -9.20 14.83
CA ALA A 506 43.19 -9.75 14.33
C ALA A 506 44.24 -8.65 14.16
N GLY A 507 45.43 -8.92 14.70
CA GLY A 507 46.56 -8.00 14.75
C GLY A 507 47.70 -8.60 15.57
N GLY A 508 48.93 -8.15 15.35
CA GLY A 508 50.10 -8.65 16.09
C GLY A 508 50.34 -10.16 15.97
N GLY A 509 49.96 -10.77 14.84
CA GLY A 509 50.14 -12.21 14.61
C GLY A 509 49.14 -13.12 15.34
N ARG A 510 48.01 -12.58 15.83
CA ARG A 510 46.96 -13.38 16.47
C ARG A 510 45.57 -13.05 15.92
N VAL A 511 44.72 -14.06 15.88
CA VAL A 511 43.26 -13.94 15.71
C VAL A 511 42.61 -14.31 17.02
N TYR A 512 41.78 -13.43 17.55
CA TYR A 512 41.02 -13.65 18.78
C TYR A 512 39.53 -13.51 18.46
N VAL A 513 38.76 -14.53 18.84
CA VAL A 513 37.30 -14.50 18.76
C VAL A 513 36.74 -14.82 20.13
N ALA A 514 35.76 -14.03 20.57
CA ALA A 514 35.01 -14.25 21.79
C ALA A 514 33.51 -14.13 21.52
N ILE A 515 32.75 -14.93 22.25
CA ILE A 515 31.29 -14.96 22.24
C ILE A 515 30.84 -14.40 23.59
N PHE A 516 30.02 -13.36 23.54
CA PHE A 516 29.42 -12.74 24.71
C PHE A 516 27.90 -12.89 24.69
N SER A 517 27.28 -12.72 25.85
CA SER A 517 25.85 -12.56 26.01
C SER A 517 25.57 -11.73 27.26
N SER A 518 24.29 -11.51 27.56
CA SER A 518 23.85 -10.85 28.79
C SER A 518 24.16 -11.70 30.03
N GLU A 519 24.31 -11.06 31.19
CA GLU A 519 24.54 -11.75 32.47
C GLU A 519 23.53 -12.86 32.79
N SER A 520 22.27 -12.65 32.41
CA SER A 520 21.15 -13.57 32.65
C SER A 520 21.14 -14.82 31.77
N ILE A 521 22.17 -15.05 30.94
CA ILE A 521 22.21 -16.23 30.07
C ILE A 521 22.39 -17.52 30.88
N HIS A 522 21.55 -18.51 30.56
CA HIS A 522 21.73 -19.91 30.95
C HIS A 522 22.34 -20.69 29.78
N TYR A 523 23.60 -21.11 29.91
CA TYR A 523 24.34 -21.79 28.85
C TYR A 523 25.14 -22.98 29.39
N SER A 524 25.48 -23.90 28.49
CA SER A 524 26.23 -25.12 28.80
C SER A 524 27.56 -25.10 28.04
N PRO A 525 28.67 -24.64 28.65
CA PRO A 525 29.96 -24.57 27.98
C PRO A 525 30.51 -25.96 27.64
N ARG A 526 31.33 -26.04 26.59
CA ARG A 526 32.04 -27.28 26.21
C ARG A 526 33.54 -27.14 26.43
N VAL A 527 34.17 -28.26 26.80
CA VAL A 527 35.64 -28.34 26.88
C VAL A 527 36.19 -28.40 25.46
N VAL A 528 36.87 -27.32 25.06
CA VAL A 528 37.54 -27.23 23.76
C VAL A 528 39.05 -27.16 23.97
N PRO A 529 39.85 -28.08 23.40
CA PRO A 529 41.30 -28.08 23.50
C PRO A 529 41.88 -26.72 23.07
N GLY A 530 42.68 -26.13 23.95
CA GLY A 530 43.46 -24.94 23.61
C GLY A 530 44.58 -25.25 22.62
N MET A 531 45.09 -24.23 21.94
CA MET A 531 46.36 -24.34 21.23
C MET A 531 47.54 -24.32 22.21
N LEU A 532 48.56 -25.14 21.95
CA LEU A 532 49.87 -25.03 22.62
C LEU A 532 50.48 -23.67 22.27
N LYS A 533 51.06 -22.97 23.27
CA LYS A 533 51.71 -21.66 23.05
C LYS A 533 52.86 -21.82 22.05
N GLY A 534 52.75 -21.21 20.87
CA GLY A 534 53.78 -21.20 19.83
C GLY A 534 53.26 -20.71 18.49
N LEU A 535 54.11 -20.07 17.68
CA LEU A 535 53.80 -19.74 16.29
C LEU A 535 53.64 -21.05 15.50
N PRO A 536 52.48 -21.33 14.90
CA PRO A 536 52.36 -22.48 14.02
C PRO A 536 53.28 -22.27 12.81
N PRO A 537 53.98 -23.32 12.34
CA PRO A 537 54.79 -23.22 11.14
C PRO A 537 53.92 -22.71 9.99
N GLU A 538 54.35 -21.62 9.35
CA GLU A 538 53.66 -21.13 8.17
C GLU A 538 53.89 -22.08 7.00
N VAL A 539 52.87 -22.19 6.17
CA VAL A 539 52.98 -22.81 4.87
C VAL A 539 53.90 -21.93 4.03
N ALA A 540 55.10 -22.42 3.72
CA ALA A 540 56.08 -21.69 2.93
C ALA A 540 55.52 -21.33 1.55
N ASP A 541 55.84 -20.12 1.09
CA ASP A 541 55.52 -19.65 -0.25
C ASP A 541 56.28 -20.51 -1.29
N PRO A 542 55.60 -21.16 -2.25
CA PRO A 542 56.28 -21.93 -3.30
C PRO A 542 57.25 -21.09 -4.13
N ASN A 543 57.11 -19.76 -4.13
CA ASN A 543 57.93 -18.81 -4.87
C ASN A 543 59.04 -18.16 -4.02
N GLN A 544 59.19 -18.51 -2.74
CA GLN A 544 60.38 -18.13 -1.96
C GLN A 544 61.44 -19.22 -2.09
N ARG A 545 62.23 -19.15 -3.18
CA ARG A 545 63.59 -19.69 -3.27
C ARG A 545 64.56 -18.55 -3.52
#